data_AF-G0VDP4-F1
#
_entry.id   AF-G0VDP4-F1
#
_cell.length_a   1.000
_cell.length_b   1.000
_cell.length_c   1.000
_cell.angle_alpha   90.00
_cell.angle_beta   90.00
_cell.angle_gamma   90.00
#
_symmetry.space_group_name_H-M   'P 1'
#
loop_
_entity.id
_entity.type
_entity.pdbx_description
1 polymer ?
#
loop_
_entity_poly.entity_id
_entity_poly.type
_entity_poly.pdbx_seq_one_letter_code
_entity_poly.pdbx_strand_id
1 'polypeptide(L)'
;MSHKLTVLPHLIKFSPRAPPSGIIDKANIYGFDLDHTIIKPKTPNTRFGRTAEDWQFMQFNGKDTIKTLEQIVATDPDSQLVFFSNQGGVVSVPPTSKSCLKYTHKIELVLKEISKSDIGNQVLNRLWIYASPKKPASLFPKSKNATPKNNKVMKFPIINKKVDNNNALLTPEIFEKMRKPETGMFDEFLKDFQENMDKKVHVIWKYYCGDAAGRPNDFSDSDKEFAKKIDVPFKLPEEVFL
;
A
#
# COMPACT_ATOMS: atom_id res chain seq x y z
N MET A 1 -18.71 -4.08 1.99
CA MET A 1 -17.26 -3.75 1.83
C MET A 1 -16.72 -4.60 0.70
N SER A 2 -16.24 -3.99 -0.38
CA SER A 2 -15.70 -4.69 -1.56
C SER A 2 -14.39 -5.44 -1.28
N HIS A 3 -13.66 -5.02 -0.24
CA HIS A 3 -12.34 -5.55 0.11
C HIS A 3 -12.31 -6.21 1.50
N LYS A 4 -11.37 -7.13 1.69
CA LYS A 4 -10.95 -7.68 2.98
C LYS A 4 -9.81 -6.83 3.52
N LEU A 5 -10.05 -6.16 4.65
CA LEU A 5 -9.02 -5.41 5.38
C LEU A 5 -8.20 -6.36 6.25
N THR A 6 -6.87 -6.29 6.14
CA THR A 6 -5.93 -6.91 7.07
C THR A 6 -4.98 -5.85 7.62
N VAL A 7 -4.87 -5.75 8.94
CA VAL A 7 -3.97 -4.80 9.63
C VAL A 7 -2.92 -5.59 10.39
N LEU A 8 -1.70 -5.59 9.88
CA LEU A 8 -0.50 -6.14 10.52
C LEU A 8 0.37 -5.00 11.06
N PRO A 9 1.30 -5.27 12.00
CA PRO A 9 2.20 -4.25 12.49
C PRO A 9 2.99 -3.55 11.37
N HIS A 10 3.49 -4.29 10.38
CA HIS A 10 4.36 -3.80 9.33
C HIS A 10 3.66 -3.58 7.98
N LEU A 11 2.35 -3.88 7.88
CA LEU A 11 1.61 -3.82 6.62
C LEU A 11 0.11 -3.65 6.86
N ILE A 12 -0.53 -2.77 6.09
CA ILE A 12 -1.99 -2.68 5.99
C ILE A 12 -2.37 -3.04 4.56
N LYS A 13 -3.27 -4.01 4.36
CA LYS A 13 -3.71 -4.41 3.03
C LYS A 13 -5.23 -4.50 2.88
N PHE A 14 -5.70 -4.14 1.70
CA PHE A 14 -7.06 -4.30 1.23
C PHE A 14 -7.02 -5.19 -0.01
N SER A 15 -7.48 -6.43 0.14
CA SER A 15 -7.55 -7.39 -0.96
C SER A 15 -8.99 -7.49 -1.48
N PRO A 16 -9.22 -7.61 -2.79
CA PRO A 16 -10.57 -7.74 -3.33
C PRO A 16 -11.21 -9.03 -2.81
N ARG A 17 -12.50 -8.99 -2.46
CA ARG A 17 -13.23 -10.18 -1.96
C ARG A 17 -13.69 -11.11 -3.06
N ALA A 18 -13.86 -10.58 -4.26
CA ALA A 18 -14.29 -11.31 -5.44
C ALA A 18 -13.33 -11.00 -6.59
N PRO A 19 -12.03 -11.38 -6.49
CA PRO A 19 -11.14 -11.27 -7.62
C PRO A 19 -11.72 -12.04 -8.81
N PRO A 20 -11.42 -11.65 -10.07
CA PRO A 20 -11.83 -12.42 -11.23
C PRO A 20 -11.47 -13.89 -11.03
N SER A 21 -12.48 -14.76 -11.02
CA SER A 21 -12.34 -16.19 -10.78
C SER A 21 -12.51 -16.95 -12.09
N GLY A 22 -11.61 -17.89 -12.37
CA GLY A 22 -11.58 -18.68 -13.60
C GLY A 22 -10.16 -19.08 -13.97
N ILE A 23 -9.98 -19.82 -15.06
CA ILE A 23 -8.65 -20.10 -15.61
C ILE A 23 -8.10 -18.78 -16.15
N ILE A 24 -7.25 -18.14 -15.35
CA ILE A 24 -6.51 -16.94 -15.73
C ILE A 24 -5.11 -17.40 -16.11
N ASP A 25 -4.86 -17.60 -17.40
CA ASP A 25 -3.52 -17.96 -17.86
C ASP A 25 -2.54 -16.79 -17.77
N LYS A 26 -3.06 -15.56 -17.68
CA LYS A 26 -2.29 -14.33 -17.74
C LYS A 26 -2.91 -13.22 -16.89
N ALA A 27 -2.07 -12.46 -16.20
CA ALA A 27 -2.47 -11.26 -15.47
C ALA A 27 -1.57 -10.08 -15.83
N ASN A 28 -2.15 -9.01 -16.36
CA ASN A 28 -1.43 -7.78 -16.69
C ASN A 28 -1.47 -6.82 -15.50
N ILE A 29 -0.35 -6.59 -14.83
CA ILE A 29 -0.29 -5.77 -13.62
C ILE A 29 0.04 -4.32 -13.96
N TYR A 30 -0.80 -3.42 -13.46
CA TYR A 30 -0.61 -1.97 -13.49
C TYR A 30 -0.45 -1.48 -12.06
N GLY A 31 0.77 -1.08 -11.70
CA GLY A 31 1.09 -0.63 -10.36
C GLY A 31 1.07 0.89 -10.23
N PHE A 32 0.64 1.39 -9.08
CA PHE A 32 0.59 2.83 -8.79
C PHE A 32 1.08 3.12 -7.36
N ASP A 33 1.65 4.30 -7.13
CA ASP A 33 1.56 4.96 -5.83
C ASP A 33 0.12 5.47 -5.60
N LEU A 34 -0.21 5.86 -4.37
CA LEU A 34 -1.51 6.39 -4.00
C LEU A 34 -1.52 7.91 -3.87
N ASP A 35 -0.70 8.46 -2.98
CA ASP A 35 -0.79 9.86 -2.53
C ASP A 35 0.06 10.74 -3.45
N HIS A 36 -0.56 11.70 -4.13
CA HIS A 36 0.00 12.51 -5.22
C HIS A 36 0.22 11.76 -6.54
N THR A 37 -0.33 10.55 -6.66
CA THR A 37 -0.43 9.80 -7.92
C THR A 37 -1.89 9.56 -8.32
N ILE A 38 -2.67 8.88 -7.47
CA ILE A 38 -4.10 8.62 -7.72
C ILE A 38 -4.96 9.70 -7.07
N ILE A 39 -4.64 10.06 -5.82
CA ILE A 39 -5.39 11.02 -5.02
C ILE A 39 -4.48 12.10 -4.47
N LYS A 40 -5.03 13.26 -4.15
CA LYS A 40 -4.35 14.35 -3.43
C LYS A 40 -5.25 14.93 -2.33
N PRO A 41 -4.71 15.62 -1.32
CA PRO A 41 -5.54 16.34 -0.36
C PRO A 41 -6.49 17.35 -1.04
N LYS A 42 -7.67 17.56 -0.46
CA LYS A 42 -8.59 18.63 -0.88
C LYS A 42 -8.12 19.98 -0.36
N THR A 43 -7.57 19.98 0.85
CA THR A 43 -6.99 21.17 1.47
C THR A 43 -5.84 21.70 0.60
N PRO A 44 -5.89 22.96 0.13
CA PRO A 44 -4.82 23.53 -0.66
C PRO A 44 -3.50 23.59 0.10
N ASN A 45 -2.38 23.47 -0.62
CA ASN A 45 -1.02 23.59 -0.09
C ASN A 45 -0.68 22.64 1.07
N THR A 46 -1.42 21.53 1.24
CA THR A 46 -1.05 20.45 2.16
C THR A 46 -0.53 19.26 1.41
N ARG A 47 0.52 18.66 1.97
CA ARG A 47 1.07 17.43 1.42
C ARG A 47 0.36 16.17 1.93
N PHE A 48 -0.27 16.26 3.09
CA PHE A 48 -0.94 15.14 3.75
C PHE A 48 -2.37 15.51 4.12
N GLY A 49 -3.30 14.57 3.95
CA GLY A 49 -4.69 14.72 4.33
C GLY A 49 -4.85 14.84 5.85
N ARG A 50 -5.65 15.82 6.29
CA ARG A 50 -5.90 16.10 7.70
C ARG A 50 -6.93 15.12 8.29
N THR A 51 -8.01 14.85 7.57
CA THR A 51 -9.09 13.93 7.95
C THR A 51 -9.16 12.73 6.99
N ALA A 52 -10.05 11.77 7.26
CA ALA A 52 -10.26 10.61 6.38
C ALA A 52 -10.92 11.02 5.04
N GLU A 53 -11.63 12.14 5.05
CA GLU A 53 -12.35 12.71 3.91
C GLU A 53 -11.50 13.72 3.13
N ASP A 54 -10.35 14.15 3.64
CA ASP A 54 -9.48 15.17 3.02
C ASP A 54 -8.63 14.57 1.89
N TRP A 55 -9.32 14.14 0.84
CA TRP A 55 -8.75 13.65 -0.41
C TRP A 55 -9.73 13.88 -1.57
N GLN A 56 -9.17 13.92 -2.78
CA GLN A 56 -9.88 13.93 -4.06
C GLN A 56 -9.03 13.17 -5.08
N PHE A 57 -9.66 12.61 -6.10
CA PHE A 57 -8.92 12.10 -7.26
C PHE A 57 -8.14 13.24 -7.91
N MET A 58 -6.94 12.94 -8.37
CA MET A 58 -6.17 13.90 -9.16
C MET A 58 -6.79 14.07 -10.53
N GLN A 59 -6.50 15.22 -11.15
CA GLN A 59 -6.96 15.55 -12.48
C GLN A 59 -5.77 15.91 -13.35
N PHE A 60 -5.74 15.33 -14.55
CA PHE A 60 -4.78 15.62 -15.60
C PHE A 60 -5.60 15.92 -16.85
N ASN A 61 -5.37 17.08 -17.49
CA ASN A 61 -6.16 17.56 -18.65
C ASN A 61 -7.69 17.49 -18.46
N GLY A 62 -8.19 17.75 -17.25
CA GLY A 62 -9.62 17.71 -16.94
C GLY A 62 -10.22 16.30 -16.79
N LYS A 63 -9.41 15.24 -16.82
CA LYS A 63 -9.84 13.86 -16.54
C LYS A 63 -9.38 13.45 -15.15
N ASP A 64 -10.31 12.91 -14.36
CA ASP A 64 -9.99 12.29 -13.08
C ASP A 64 -9.16 11.01 -13.31
N THR A 65 -8.16 10.77 -12.45
CA THR A 65 -7.33 9.54 -12.48
C THR A 65 -8.16 8.26 -12.47
N ILE A 66 -9.34 8.27 -11.84
CA ILE A 66 -10.22 7.11 -11.83
C ILE A 66 -10.72 6.71 -13.23
N LYS A 67 -10.88 7.68 -14.14
CA LYS A 67 -11.27 7.41 -15.54
C LYS A 67 -10.21 6.60 -16.27
N THR A 68 -8.94 6.83 -15.96
CA THR A 68 -7.85 6.01 -16.50
C THR A 68 -7.84 4.60 -15.93
N LEU A 69 -8.11 4.43 -14.62
CA LEU A 69 -8.22 3.09 -14.02
C LEU A 69 -9.38 2.29 -14.63
N GLU A 70 -10.52 2.96 -14.82
CA GLU A 70 -11.69 2.46 -15.53
C GLU A 70 -11.34 2.04 -16.97
N GLN A 71 -10.62 2.87 -17.72
CA GLN A 71 -10.19 2.57 -19.08
C GLN A 71 -9.24 1.38 -19.14
N ILE A 72 -8.28 1.25 -18.21
CA ILE A 72 -7.38 0.09 -18.13
C ILE A 72 -8.21 -1.18 -17.99
N VAL A 73 -9.14 -1.22 -17.03
CA VAL A 73 -9.97 -2.40 -16.76
C VAL A 73 -10.92 -2.72 -17.92
N ALA A 74 -11.45 -1.70 -18.59
CA ALA A 74 -12.34 -1.87 -19.73
C ALA A 74 -11.62 -2.38 -20.99
N THR A 75 -10.35 -1.99 -21.19
CA THR A 75 -9.58 -2.31 -22.41
C THR A 75 -8.70 -3.54 -22.25
N ASP A 76 -8.28 -3.87 -21.03
CA ASP A 76 -7.44 -5.02 -20.72
C ASP A 76 -8.20 -6.00 -19.81
N PRO A 77 -8.85 -7.03 -20.37
CA PRO A 77 -9.63 -8.00 -19.60
C PRO A 77 -8.76 -8.83 -18.64
N ASP A 78 -7.43 -8.82 -18.77
CA ASP A 78 -6.50 -9.50 -17.85
C ASP A 78 -5.91 -8.56 -16.80
N SER A 79 -6.33 -7.28 -16.79
CA SER A 79 -5.75 -6.25 -15.93
C SER A 79 -5.92 -6.55 -14.44
N GLN A 80 -4.87 -6.31 -13.66
CA GLN A 80 -4.92 -6.14 -12.22
C GLN A 80 -4.30 -4.79 -11.86
N LEU A 81 -4.95 -4.06 -10.97
CA LEU A 81 -4.48 -2.78 -10.45
C LEU A 81 -3.90 -3.01 -9.05
N VAL A 82 -2.74 -2.44 -8.76
CA VAL A 82 -2.16 -2.52 -7.41
C VAL A 82 -1.61 -1.18 -6.96
N PHE A 83 -1.99 -0.77 -5.75
CA PHE A 83 -1.48 0.44 -5.11
C PHE A 83 -0.49 0.07 -4.01
N PHE A 84 0.71 0.67 -4.07
CA PHE A 84 1.75 0.56 -3.05
C PHE A 84 2.01 1.92 -2.43
N SER A 85 1.74 2.08 -1.13
CA SER A 85 1.80 3.39 -0.49
C SER A 85 2.66 3.43 0.78
N ASN A 86 3.51 4.45 0.89
CA ASN A 86 4.35 4.68 2.06
C ASN A 86 3.64 5.54 3.12
N GLN A 87 3.12 4.94 4.18
CA GLN A 87 2.28 5.60 5.19
C GLN A 87 3.03 5.91 6.50
N GLY A 88 4.05 6.77 6.40
CA GLY A 88 4.95 7.11 7.53
C GLY A 88 4.29 7.85 8.71
N GLY A 89 3.05 8.30 8.56
CA GLY A 89 2.24 8.91 9.63
C GLY A 89 1.25 7.94 10.30
N VAL A 90 1.15 6.69 9.83
CA VAL A 90 0.15 5.71 10.27
C VAL A 90 0.79 4.71 11.22
N VAL A 91 0.24 4.55 12.41
CA VAL A 91 0.67 3.57 13.41
C VAL A 91 -0.38 2.46 13.51
N SER A 92 -0.06 1.26 13.05
CA SER A 92 -0.99 0.11 12.98
C SER A 92 -1.10 -0.69 14.29
N VAL A 93 -0.27 -0.38 15.29
CA VAL A 93 -0.30 -1.05 16.61
C VAL A 93 -0.53 -0.04 17.73
N PRO A 94 -1.66 -0.10 18.45
CA PRO A 94 -2.81 -0.98 18.18
C PRO A 94 -3.55 -0.58 16.88
N PRO A 95 -4.32 -1.49 16.25
CA PRO A 95 -5.10 -1.19 15.05
C PRO A 95 -6.20 -0.16 15.29
N THR A 96 -6.55 0.07 16.56
CA THR A 96 -7.49 1.10 17.02
C THR A 96 -6.86 2.49 17.18
N SER A 97 -5.58 2.67 16.81
CA SER A 97 -4.96 3.99 16.87
C SER A 97 -5.71 4.96 15.96
N LYS A 98 -5.83 6.23 16.38
CA LYS A 98 -6.50 7.29 15.60
C LYS A 98 -5.94 7.39 14.18
N SER A 99 -4.62 7.24 14.02
CA SER A 99 -3.96 7.28 12.72
C SER A 99 -4.30 6.09 11.82
N CYS A 100 -4.41 4.88 12.39
CA CYS A 100 -4.79 3.68 11.66
C CYS A 100 -6.26 3.76 11.23
N LEU A 101 -7.17 4.06 12.16
CA LEU A 101 -8.60 4.20 11.86
C LEU A 101 -8.86 5.28 10.81
N LYS A 102 -8.15 6.42 10.89
CA LYS A 102 -8.25 7.48 9.88
C LYS A 102 -7.79 6.99 8.50
N TYR A 103 -6.66 6.28 8.44
CA TYR A 103 -6.15 5.75 7.17
C TYR A 103 -7.07 4.69 6.58
N THR A 104 -7.54 3.74 7.39
CA THR A 104 -8.42 2.68 6.88
C THR A 104 -9.76 3.25 6.41
N HIS A 105 -10.33 4.21 7.15
CA HIS A 105 -11.55 4.89 6.72
C HIS A 105 -11.34 5.71 5.44
N LYS A 106 -10.19 6.38 5.27
CA LYS A 106 -9.84 7.05 4.01
C LYS A 106 -9.90 6.09 2.83
N ILE A 107 -9.27 4.91 2.95
CA ILE A 107 -9.29 3.90 1.88
C ILE A 107 -10.71 3.37 1.63
N GLU A 108 -11.50 3.13 2.68
CA GLU A 108 -12.91 2.72 2.53
C GLU A 108 -13.74 3.76 1.75
N LEU A 109 -13.52 5.06 2.00
CA LEU A 109 -14.18 6.13 1.27
C LEU A 109 -13.72 6.18 -0.20
N VAL A 110 -12.43 5.98 -0.48
CA VAL A 110 -11.91 5.87 -1.86
C VAL A 110 -12.56 4.71 -2.60
N LEU A 111 -12.61 3.52 -1.98
CA LEU A 111 -13.25 2.33 -2.56
C LEU A 111 -14.75 2.54 -2.79
N LYS A 112 -15.43 3.24 -1.87
CA LYS A 112 -16.84 3.62 -2.01
C LYS A 112 -17.06 4.59 -3.17
N GLU A 113 -16.15 5.52 -3.41
CA GLU A 113 -16.26 6.43 -4.54
C GLU A 113 -16.07 5.68 -5.86
N ILE A 114 -15.11 4.74 -5.93
CA ILE A 114 -14.90 3.89 -7.10
C ILE A 114 -16.16 3.07 -7.42
N SER A 115 -16.88 2.56 -6.43
CA SER A 115 -18.10 1.75 -6.67
C SER A 115 -19.24 2.51 -7.35
N LYS A 116 -19.18 3.85 -7.44
CA LYS A 116 -20.29 4.65 -7.97
C LYS A 116 -20.39 4.62 -9.49
N SER A 117 -19.34 4.22 -10.20
CA SER A 117 -19.39 4.14 -11.67
C SER A 117 -19.92 2.79 -12.15
N ASP A 118 -20.42 2.75 -13.39
CA ASP A 118 -21.03 1.55 -13.98
C ASP A 118 -20.10 0.34 -14.01
N ILE A 119 -18.80 0.58 -14.20
CA ILE A 119 -17.76 -0.47 -14.16
C ILE A 119 -17.00 -0.50 -12.82
N GLY A 120 -17.43 0.28 -11.83
CA GLY A 120 -16.75 0.44 -10.55
C GLY A 120 -16.55 -0.88 -9.82
N ASN A 121 -17.53 -1.79 -9.88
CA ASN A 121 -17.38 -3.14 -9.30
C ASN A 121 -16.31 -3.98 -10.02
N GLN A 122 -16.16 -3.83 -11.33
CA GLN A 122 -15.11 -4.53 -12.08
C GLN A 122 -13.73 -4.01 -11.69
N VAL A 123 -13.60 -2.68 -11.53
CA VAL A 123 -12.37 -2.05 -11.03
C VAL A 123 -12.05 -2.55 -9.61
N LEU A 124 -13.03 -2.55 -8.71
CA LEU A 124 -12.85 -2.97 -7.32
C LEU A 124 -12.47 -4.45 -7.19
N ASN A 125 -12.97 -5.31 -8.05
CA ASN A 125 -12.60 -6.73 -8.05
C ASN A 125 -11.14 -6.95 -8.49
N ARG A 126 -10.54 -5.99 -9.18
CA ARG A 126 -9.18 -6.06 -9.73
C ARG A 126 -8.19 -5.17 -8.98
N LEU A 127 -8.64 -4.46 -7.94
CA LEU A 127 -7.82 -3.50 -7.21
C LEU A 127 -7.27 -4.11 -5.93
N TRP A 128 -5.96 -4.01 -5.77
CA TRP A 128 -5.23 -4.43 -4.58
C TRP A 128 -4.54 -3.21 -3.96
N ILE A 129 -4.56 -3.10 -2.63
CA ILE A 129 -3.94 -1.95 -1.95
C ILE A 129 -3.08 -2.45 -0.79
N TYR A 130 -1.82 -2.02 -0.79
CA TYR A 130 -0.83 -2.32 0.24
C TYR A 130 -0.19 -1.02 0.73
N ALA A 131 -0.08 -0.89 2.04
CA ALA A 131 0.50 0.28 2.66
C ALA A 131 1.46 -0.08 3.77
N SER A 132 2.64 0.56 3.77
CA SER A 132 3.67 0.41 4.79
C SER A 132 3.47 1.45 5.91
N PRO A 133 2.96 1.05 7.09
CA PRO A 133 2.80 1.95 8.22
C PRO A 133 4.16 2.31 8.85
N LYS A 134 4.14 3.34 9.68
CA LYS A 134 5.26 3.72 10.55
C LYS A 134 5.59 2.60 11.53
N LYS A 135 6.89 2.32 11.69
CA LYS A 135 7.40 1.51 12.81
C LYS A 135 7.04 2.13 14.17
N PRO A 136 6.21 1.49 15.00
CA PRO A 136 5.85 1.99 16.32
C PRO A 136 7.07 2.00 17.26
N ALA A 137 7.35 3.13 17.91
CA ALA A 137 8.40 3.22 18.92
C ALA A 137 8.15 2.29 20.13
N SER A 138 6.87 2.01 20.42
CA SER A 138 6.44 1.12 21.50
C SER A 138 6.87 -0.34 21.30
N LEU A 139 7.11 -0.77 20.06
CA LEU A 139 7.54 -2.14 19.77
C LEU A 139 9.05 -2.36 19.95
N PHE A 140 9.85 -1.29 19.88
CA PHE A 140 11.31 -1.35 19.96
C PHE A 140 11.86 -0.24 20.86
N PRO A 141 11.62 -0.29 22.19
CA PRO A 141 12.14 0.72 23.10
C PRO A 141 13.66 0.71 23.09
N LYS A 142 14.29 1.89 22.90
CA LYS A 142 15.74 2.04 23.03
C LYS A 142 16.14 1.76 24.49
N SER A 143 17.14 0.90 24.69
CA SER A 143 17.80 0.73 25.99
C SER A 143 18.29 2.10 26.47
N LYS A 144 17.75 2.61 27.56
CA LYS A 144 18.36 3.74 28.28
C LYS A 144 19.56 3.15 29.03
N ASN A 145 20.75 3.72 28.81
CA ASN A 145 21.99 3.44 29.54
C ASN A 145 21.73 2.90 30.96
N ALA A 146 21.92 1.60 31.14
CA ALA A 146 21.87 0.96 32.45
C ALA A 146 23.20 1.21 33.16
N THR A 147 23.23 2.16 34.10
CA THR A 147 24.24 2.13 35.17
C THR A 147 24.03 0.85 36.00
N PRO A 148 25.07 0.03 36.24
CA PRO A 148 24.93 -1.21 36.98
C PRO A 148 24.75 -0.88 38.47
N LYS A 149 23.54 -1.12 39.00
CA LYS A 149 23.35 -1.23 40.45
C LYS A 149 23.12 -2.70 40.80
N ASN A 150 24.07 -3.22 41.58
CA ASN A 150 24.12 -4.58 42.09
C ASN A 150 22.84 -4.97 42.87
N ASN A 151 22.56 -6.27 42.79
CA ASN A 151 21.66 -7.05 43.63
C ASN A 151 20.16 -6.73 43.53
N LYS A 152 19.54 -7.28 42.49
CA LYS A 152 18.26 -7.98 42.55
C LYS A 152 18.20 -8.93 41.36
N VAL A 153 17.81 -10.18 41.62
CA VAL A 153 17.60 -11.24 40.62
C VAL A 153 17.06 -10.65 39.34
N MET A 154 17.84 -10.73 38.25
CA MET A 154 17.42 -10.29 36.92
C MET A 154 16.24 -11.16 36.48
N LYS A 155 15.02 -10.76 36.85
CA LYS A 155 13.85 -11.12 36.07
C LYS A 155 13.98 -10.37 34.75
N PHE A 156 14.48 -11.07 33.75
CA PHE A 156 14.30 -10.68 32.36
C PHE A 156 12.84 -10.24 32.19
N PRO A 157 12.55 -8.98 31.79
CA PRO A 157 11.22 -8.66 31.35
C PRO A 157 10.98 -9.58 30.16
N ILE A 158 10.00 -10.47 30.31
CA ILE A 158 9.58 -11.48 29.35
C ILE A 158 9.81 -10.92 27.94
N ILE A 159 10.76 -11.53 27.21
CA ILE A 159 10.87 -11.36 25.77
C ILE A 159 9.52 -11.88 25.26
N ASN A 160 8.55 -10.97 25.13
CA ASN A 160 7.29 -11.25 24.49
C ASN A 160 7.63 -11.41 23.01
N LYS A 161 8.11 -12.62 22.65
CA LYS A 161 8.07 -13.19 21.31
C LYS A 161 6.62 -13.14 20.86
N LYS A 162 6.17 -11.97 20.40
CA LYS A 162 4.88 -11.83 19.74
C LYS A 162 5.09 -12.22 18.30
N VAL A 163 5.04 -13.53 18.10
CA VAL A 163 4.52 -14.18 16.91
C VAL A 163 3.26 -13.42 16.49
N ASP A 164 3.22 -12.86 15.28
CA ASP A 164 1.93 -12.52 14.68
C ASP A 164 1.16 -13.83 14.41
N ASN A 165 -0.11 -13.77 14.02
CA ASN A 165 -0.91 -14.98 13.83
C ASN A 165 -0.33 -16.00 12.81
N ASN A 166 0.79 -15.69 12.13
CA ASN A 166 1.48 -16.49 11.13
C ASN A 166 2.94 -16.87 11.51
N ASN A 167 3.40 -16.77 12.76
CA ASN A 167 4.78 -17.13 13.19
C ASN A 167 5.92 -16.27 12.60
N ALA A 168 5.62 -15.09 12.03
CA ALA A 168 6.68 -14.17 11.59
C ALA A 168 7.30 -13.40 12.77
N LEU A 169 8.63 -13.40 12.87
CA LEU A 169 9.36 -12.63 13.88
C LEU A 169 9.26 -11.13 13.56
N LEU A 170 8.66 -10.34 14.45
CA LEU A 170 8.55 -8.90 14.28
C LEU A 170 9.87 -8.21 14.61
N THR A 171 10.65 -7.88 13.58
CA THR A 171 11.94 -7.18 13.71
C THR A 171 11.85 -5.74 13.17
N PRO A 172 12.78 -4.83 13.49
CA PRO A 172 12.80 -3.50 12.88
C PRO A 172 12.93 -3.56 11.35
N GLU A 173 13.68 -4.53 10.83
CA GLU A 173 14.00 -4.69 9.41
C GLU A 173 12.76 -4.99 8.57
N ILE A 174 11.75 -5.68 9.11
CA ILE A 174 10.51 -5.95 8.36
C ILE A 174 9.74 -4.66 8.03
N PHE A 175 9.84 -3.62 8.86
CA PHE A 175 9.20 -2.33 8.57
C PHE A 175 9.92 -1.58 7.46
N GLU A 176 11.26 -1.64 7.44
CA GLU A 176 12.04 -1.03 6.37
C GLU A 176 11.84 -1.80 5.06
N LYS A 177 11.80 -3.15 5.10
CA LYS A 177 11.53 -3.99 3.93
C LYS A 177 10.19 -3.65 3.27
N MET A 178 9.16 -3.33 4.05
CA MET A 178 7.84 -2.97 3.52
C MET A 178 7.81 -1.57 2.91
N ARG A 179 8.78 -0.70 3.21
CA ARG A 179 8.77 0.70 2.79
C ARG A 179 9.51 0.87 1.46
N LYS A 180 8.84 1.46 0.46
CA LYS A 180 9.51 1.84 -0.80
C LYS A 180 10.71 2.75 -0.50
N PRO A 181 11.88 2.53 -1.13
CA PRO A 181 12.08 1.73 -2.34
C PRO A 181 12.24 0.22 -2.14
N GLU A 182 12.18 -0.32 -0.92
CA GLU A 182 12.21 -1.78 -0.71
C GLU A 182 10.95 -2.49 -1.23
N THR A 183 11.07 -3.78 -1.53
CA THR A 183 10.08 -4.55 -2.30
C THR A 183 9.07 -5.33 -1.44
N GLY A 184 9.05 -5.17 -0.13
CA GLY A 184 8.25 -6.01 0.77
C GLY A 184 6.75 -6.00 0.47
N MET A 185 6.17 -4.83 0.11
CA MET A 185 4.77 -4.78 -0.30
C MET A 185 4.50 -5.54 -1.61
N PHE A 186 5.45 -5.51 -2.55
CA PHE A 186 5.37 -6.25 -3.80
C PHE A 186 5.45 -7.76 -3.57
N ASP A 187 6.38 -8.22 -2.72
CA ASP A 187 6.50 -9.63 -2.36
C ASP A 187 5.18 -10.16 -1.75
N GLU A 188 4.56 -9.38 -0.85
CA GLU A 188 3.28 -9.72 -0.24
C GLU A 188 2.12 -9.70 -1.25
N PHE A 189 2.12 -8.76 -2.20
CA PHE A 189 1.15 -8.76 -3.30
C PHE A 189 1.27 -10.02 -4.14
N LEU A 190 2.47 -10.42 -4.58
CA LEU A 190 2.64 -11.62 -5.39
C LEU A 190 2.20 -12.88 -4.64
N LYS A 191 2.53 -12.97 -3.35
CA LYS A 191 2.10 -14.06 -2.49
C LYS A 191 0.57 -14.13 -2.40
N ASP A 192 -0.08 -13.02 -2.04
CA ASP A 192 -1.54 -12.96 -1.95
C ASP A 192 -2.18 -13.28 -3.30
N PHE A 193 -1.64 -12.75 -4.39
CA PHE A 193 -2.17 -12.96 -5.73
C PHE A 193 -2.10 -14.44 -6.14
N GLN A 194 -0.97 -15.10 -5.89
CA GLN A 194 -0.77 -16.53 -6.17
C GLN A 194 -1.63 -17.44 -5.30
N GLU A 195 -1.85 -17.09 -4.02
CA GLU A 195 -2.72 -17.86 -3.12
C GLU A 195 -4.19 -17.82 -3.53
N ASN A 196 -4.62 -16.76 -4.24
CA ASN A 196 -5.99 -16.58 -4.71
C ASN A 196 -6.22 -17.04 -6.15
N MET A 197 -5.20 -17.55 -6.85
CA MET A 197 -5.27 -17.96 -8.26
C MET A 197 -4.83 -19.41 -8.47
N ASP A 198 -5.27 -20.04 -9.57
CA ASP A 198 -4.75 -21.34 -9.98
C ASP A 198 -3.25 -21.25 -10.29
N LYS A 199 -2.47 -22.28 -9.92
CA LYS A 199 -1.00 -22.30 -9.80
C LYS A 199 -0.18 -22.03 -11.09
N LYS A 200 -0.76 -21.48 -12.16
CA LYS A 200 -0.12 -21.28 -13.48
C LYS A 200 -0.32 -19.88 -14.09
N VAL A 201 -0.77 -18.88 -13.34
CA VAL A 201 -0.95 -17.52 -13.92
C VAL A 201 0.39 -16.90 -14.33
N HIS A 202 0.52 -16.50 -15.59
CA HIS A 202 1.65 -15.73 -16.08
C HIS A 202 1.46 -14.23 -15.75
N VAL A 203 2.24 -13.72 -14.80
CA VAL A 203 2.16 -12.33 -14.34
C VAL A 203 3.05 -11.45 -15.23
N ILE A 204 2.47 -10.44 -15.87
CA ILE A 204 3.17 -9.47 -16.72
C ILE A 204 2.97 -8.07 -16.16
N TRP A 205 4.06 -7.45 -15.72
CA TRP A 205 4.03 -6.04 -15.32
C TRP A 205 4.06 -5.13 -16.52
N LYS A 206 3.12 -4.18 -16.59
CA LYS A 206 3.07 -3.16 -17.64
C LYS A 206 3.90 -1.95 -17.27
N TYR A 207 3.69 -1.43 -16.07
CA TYR A 207 4.46 -0.35 -15.48
C TYR A 207 4.16 -0.19 -13.99
N TYR A 208 5.00 0.59 -13.32
CA TYR A 208 4.73 1.21 -12.03
C TYR A 208 4.69 2.73 -12.20
N CYS A 209 3.59 3.36 -11.78
CA CYS A 209 3.35 4.80 -11.88
C CYS A 209 3.46 5.47 -10.52
N GLY A 210 4.23 6.55 -10.37
CA GLY A 210 4.36 7.24 -9.09
C GLY A 210 4.96 8.64 -9.20
N ASP A 211 4.66 9.53 -8.26
CA ASP A 211 5.13 10.92 -8.25
C ASP A 211 6.55 11.06 -7.69
N ALA A 212 7.01 10.13 -6.84
CA ALA A 212 8.32 10.19 -6.22
C ALA A 212 9.42 9.69 -7.18
N ALA A 213 9.79 10.54 -8.15
CA ALA A 213 10.72 10.22 -9.23
C ALA A 213 12.10 10.87 -9.08
N GLY A 214 12.34 11.66 -8.03
CA GLY A 214 13.59 12.36 -7.79
C GLY A 214 13.80 13.62 -8.63
N ARG A 215 12.73 14.23 -9.16
CA ARG A 215 12.78 15.53 -9.83
C ARG A 215 13.04 16.65 -8.80
N PRO A 216 13.48 17.86 -9.20
CA PRO A 216 13.85 18.93 -8.26
C PRO A 216 12.81 19.30 -7.20
N ASN A 217 11.52 19.10 -7.49
CA ASN A 217 10.41 19.39 -6.58
C ASN A 217 9.76 18.13 -5.99
N ASP A 218 10.26 16.94 -6.33
CA ASP A 218 9.79 15.70 -5.74
C ASP A 218 10.35 15.58 -4.31
N PHE A 219 9.56 15.00 -3.42
CA PHE A 219 10.03 14.77 -2.05
C PHE A 219 11.06 13.65 -1.93
N SER A 220 11.00 12.68 -2.84
CA SER A 220 11.86 11.51 -2.87
C SER A 220 11.88 10.90 -4.28
N ASP A 221 12.70 9.89 -4.47
CA ASP A 221 12.81 9.05 -5.66
C ASP A 221 12.32 7.61 -5.40
N SER A 222 11.58 7.40 -4.30
CA SER A 222 11.23 6.07 -3.80
C SER A 222 10.43 5.23 -4.78
N ASP A 223 9.61 5.84 -5.64
CA ASP A 223 8.77 5.12 -6.60
C ASP A 223 9.60 4.65 -7.80
N LYS A 224 10.49 5.51 -8.27
CA LYS A 224 11.43 5.19 -9.35
C LYS A 224 12.40 4.08 -8.94
N GLU A 225 13.01 4.19 -7.76
CA GLU A 225 13.93 3.14 -7.28
C GLU A 225 13.20 1.84 -6.89
N PHE A 226 11.95 1.93 -6.42
CA PHE A 226 11.10 0.74 -6.24
C PHE A 226 10.85 0.02 -7.58
N ALA A 227 10.40 0.74 -8.61
CA ALA A 227 10.13 0.17 -9.94
C ALA A 227 11.38 -0.51 -10.52
N LYS A 228 12.54 0.14 -10.37
CA LYS A 228 13.84 -0.41 -10.78
C LYS A 228 14.21 -1.68 -10.02
N LYS A 229 13.95 -1.77 -8.72
CA LYS A 229 14.24 -2.96 -7.90
C LYS A 229 13.39 -4.16 -8.27
N ILE A 230 12.15 -3.95 -8.70
CA ILE A 230 11.26 -5.01 -9.17
C ILE A 230 11.37 -5.26 -10.70
N ASP A 231 12.30 -4.58 -11.38
CA ASP A 231 12.52 -4.65 -12.83
C ASP A 231 11.26 -4.35 -13.67
N VAL A 232 10.57 -3.26 -13.34
CA VAL A 232 9.33 -2.82 -14.00
C VAL A 232 9.52 -1.44 -14.62
N PRO A 233 8.95 -1.18 -15.82
CA PRO A 233 8.95 0.15 -16.41
C PRO A 233 8.35 1.20 -15.46
N PHE A 234 9.10 2.25 -15.14
CA PHE A 234 8.60 3.36 -14.36
C PHE A 234 7.91 4.39 -15.27
N LYS A 235 6.79 4.93 -14.80
CA LYS A 235 6.06 6.04 -15.44
C LYS A 235 5.73 7.13 -14.43
N LEU A 236 5.72 8.36 -14.90
CA LEU A 236 5.19 9.50 -14.15
C LEU A 236 3.66 9.56 -14.25
N PRO A 237 2.97 10.21 -13.29
CA PRO A 237 1.53 10.44 -13.38
C PRO A 237 1.16 11.17 -14.68
N GLU A 238 1.97 12.15 -15.08
CA GLU A 238 1.77 12.89 -16.32
C GLU A 238 1.95 12.02 -17.57
N GLU A 239 2.57 10.85 -17.52
CA GLU A 239 2.68 9.96 -18.68
C GLU A 239 1.49 8.99 -18.79
N VAL A 240 0.75 8.81 -17.69
CA VAL A 240 -0.32 7.80 -17.59
C VAL A 240 -1.70 8.44 -17.67
N PHE A 241 -1.88 9.65 -17.13
CA PHE A 241 -3.20 10.25 -16.93
C PHE A 241 -3.57 11.38 -17.91
N LEU A 242 -2.71 11.74 -18.88
CA LEU A 242 -2.98 12.83 -19.85
C LEU A 242 -4.14 12.56 -20.82
#